data_AF-A0A5C5RY15-F1
#
_entry.id   AF-A0A5C5RY15-F1
#
_cell.length_a   1.000
_cell.length_b   1.000
_cell.length_c   1.000
_cell.angle_alpha   90.00
_cell.angle_beta   90.00
_cell.angle_gamma   90.00
#
_symmetry.space_group_name_H-M   'P 1'
#
loop_
_entity.id
_entity.type
_entity.pdbx_description
1 polymer ?
#
loop_
_entity_poly.entity_id
_entity_poly.type
_entity_poly.pdbx_seq_one_letter_code
_entity_poly.pdbx_strand_id
1 'polypeptide(L)'
;MSDPTDPIDASVPPSGPGCVDCDATGGWWVHLRRCAKCGHIGCCDSSPSQHASAHARESGHPIVQSYEPGETWFWDYVSEDYYDGPRLADPQNRPVEQAVPGPEGRVPADWRNHVH
;
A
#
# COMPACT_ATOMS: atom_id res chain seq x y z
N MET A 1 19.27 -5.41 14.92
CA MET A 1 19.90 -5.09 13.63
C MET A 1 19.23 -5.99 12.62
N SER A 2 18.44 -5.41 11.71
CA SER A 2 17.69 -6.19 10.71
C SER A 2 18.67 -6.74 9.67
N ASP A 3 18.53 -8.01 9.36
CA ASP A 3 19.32 -8.70 8.33
C ASP A 3 18.96 -8.11 6.96
N PRO A 4 19.90 -7.79 6.05
CA PRO A 4 19.58 -7.21 4.74
C PRO A 4 18.69 -8.13 3.86
N THR A 5 18.69 -9.42 4.16
CA THR A 5 17.82 -10.45 3.54
C THR A 5 16.42 -10.50 4.13
N ASP A 6 16.16 -9.83 5.26
CA ASP A 6 14.83 -9.75 5.87
C ASP A 6 13.85 -9.05 4.90
N PRO A 7 12.72 -9.68 4.55
CA PRO A 7 11.71 -9.04 3.73
C PRO A 7 10.95 -7.91 4.45
N ILE A 8 11.13 -7.74 5.76
CA ILE A 8 10.42 -6.73 6.58
C ILE A 8 11.42 -5.87 7.38
N ASP A 9 11.15 -4.56 7.45
CA ASP A 9 11.78 -3.65 8.42
C ASP A 9 10.68 -2.92 9.19
N ALA A 10 10.38 -3.43 10.39
CA ALA A 10 9.32 -2.89 11.24
C ALA A 10 9.61 -1.48 11.78
N SER A 11 10.83 -0.96 11.64
CA SER A 11 11.20 0.37 12.16
C SER A 11 10.91 1.51 11.19
N VAL A 12 10.69 1.22 9.91
CA VAL A 12 10.53 2.23 8.87
C VAL A 12 9.07 2.73 8.85
N PRO A 13 8.80 4.04 9.05
CA PRO A 13 7.45 4.61 9.00
C PRO A 13 6.87 4.60 7.58
N PRO A 14 5.54 4.76 7.41
CA PRO A 14 4.96 4.87 6.09
C PRO A 14 5.41 6.16 5.39
N SER A 15 5.49 6.12 4.05
CA SER A 15 5.92 7.27 3.23
C SER A 15 4.93 8.44 3.23
N GLY A 16 3.72 8.24 3.74
CA GLY A 16 2.67 9.25 3.83
C GLY A 16 1.29 8.64 4.04
N PRO A 17 0.22 9.45 3.98
CA PRO A 17 -1.15 8.98 4.18
C PRO A 17 -1.78 8.34 2.93
N GLY A 18 -1.19 8.51 1.75
CA GLY A 18 -1.75 8.14 0.45
C GLY A 18 -0.73 7.48 -0.48
N CYS A 19 -1.19 7.06 -1.66
CA CYS A 19 -0.31 6.46 -2.66
C CYS A 19 0.60 7.53 -3.27
N VAL A 20 1.90 7.39 -3.04
CA VAL A 20 2.93 8.37 -3.45
C VAL A 20 2.89 8.64 -4.95
N ASP A 21 2.73 7.59 -5.74
CA ASP A 21 2.78 7.66 -7.20
C ASP A 21 1.48 8.22 -7.80
N CYS A 22 0.33 7.92 -7.19
CA CYS A 22 -0.94 8.56 -7.55
C CYS A 22 -0.93 10.06 -7.18
N ASP A 23 -0.34 10.43 -6.04
CA ASP A 23 -0.17 11.83 -5.65
C ASP A 23 0.71 12.58 -6.66
N ALA A 24 1.84 12.00 -7.06
CA ALA A 24 2.76 12.60 -8.02
C ALA A 24 2.14 12.83 -9.41
N THR A 25 1.19 11.99 -9.82
CA THR A 25 0.59 12.00 -11.16
C THR A 25 -0.81 12.61 -11.22
N GLY A 26 -1.39 13.01 -10.08
CA GLY A 26 -2.78 13.47 -10.04
C GLY A 26 -3.82 12.33 -10.16
N GLY A 27 -3.41 11.07 -9.95
CA GLY A 27 -4.27 9.88 -9.97
C GLY A 27 -5.13 9.67 -8.72
N TRP A 28 -5.76 8.51 -8.62
CA TRP A 28 -6.60 8.09 -7.49
C TRP A 28 -6.44 6.59 -7.23
N TRP A 29 -7.01 6.08 -6.13
CA TRP A 29 -6.86 4.70 -5.68
C TRP A 29 -8.12 4.19 -4.98
N VAL A 30 -8.29 2.87 -4.95
CA VAL A 30 -9.35 2.21 -4.17
C VAL A 30 -8.84 1.98 -2.75
N HIS A 31 -7.88 1.07 -2.55
CA HIS A 31 -7.27 0.78 -1.25
C HIS A 31 -5.76 0.97 -1.29
N LEU A 32 -5.16 1.12 -0.11
CA LEU A 32 -3.73 1.33 0.07
C LEU A 32 -3.03 0.11 0.66
N ARG A 33 -1.81 -0.11 0.18
CA ARG A 33 -0.87 -1.12 0.68
C ARG A 33 0.43 -0.42 1.07
N ARG A 34 1.02 -0.87 2.17
CA ARG A 34 2.31 -0.40 2.65
C ARG A 34 3.37 -1.46 2.44
N CYS A 35 4.47 -1.13 1.80
CA CYS A 35 5.65 -1.98 1.78
C CYS A 35 6.18 -2.20 3.21
N ALA A 36 6.29 -3.46 3.62
CA ALA A 36 6.75 -3.82 4.95
C ALA A 36 8.27 -3.60 5.13
N LYS A 37 9.03 -3.41 4.05
CA LYS A 37 10.48 -3.18 4.05
C LYS A 37 10.89 -1.71 4.06
N CYS A 38 10.26 -0.88 3.22
CA CYS A 38 10.67 0.52 3.05
C CYS A 38 9.58 1.55 3.37
N GLY A 39 8.37 1.10 3.76
CA GLY A 39 7.28 1.99 4.11
C GLY A 39 6.57 2.66 2.92
N HIS A 40 6.95 2.37 1.67
CA HIS A 40 6.27 2.91 0.48
C HIS A 40 4.78 2.60 0.48
N ILE A 41 3.93 3.62 0.34
CA ILE A 41 2.49 3.44 0.20
C ILE A 41 2.13 3.42 -1.30
N GLY A 42 1.57 2.29 -1.74
CA GLY A 42 1.08 2.05 -3.10
C GLY A 42 -0.42 1.76 -3.11
N CYS A 43 -1.09 1.99 -4.23
CA CYS A 43 -2.48 1.60 -4.43
C CYS A 43 -2.58 0.11 -4.78
N CYS A 44 -3.65 -0.55 -4.32
CA CYS A 44 -3.87 -1.99 -4.52
C CYS A 44 -4.13 -2.37 -6.00
N ASP A 45 -4.15 -3.67 -6.28
CA ASP A 45 -4.28 -4.21 -7.63
C ASP A 45 -5.66 -3.97 -8.28
N SER A 46 -6.71 -3.72 -7.49
CA SER A 46 -8.01 -3.24 -8.02
C SER A 46 -8.00 -1.75 -8.37
N SER A 47 -6.97 -0.99 -7.96
CA SER A 47 -6.85 0.43 -8.35
C SER A 47 -6.33 0.53 -9.79
N PRO A 48 -6.67 1.59 -10.54
CA PRO A 48 -6.30 1.69 -11.96
C PRO A 48 -4.79 1.50 -12.23
N SER A 49 -3.94 2.05 -11.36
CA SER A 49 -2.48 2.11 -11.54
C SER A 49 -1.68 0.99 -10.86
N GLN A 50 -2.27 0.22 -9.93
CA GLN A 50 -1.64 -0.96 -9.30
C GLN A 50 -0.21 -0.70 -8.73
N HIS A 51 0.01 0.44 -8.09
CA HIS A 51 1.36 0.85 -7.68
C HIS A 51 2.01 -0.07 -6.63
N ALA A 52 1.22 -0.77 -5.81
CA ALA A 52 1.77 -1.68 -4.80
C ALA A 52 2.49 -2.89 -5.42
N SER A 53 1.88 -3.58 -6.39
CA SER A 53 2.51 -4.71 -7.09
C SER A 53 3.63 -4.26 -8.02
N ALA A 54 3.47 -3.11 -8.68
CA ALA A 54 4.55 -2.48 -9.45
C ALA A 54 5.78 -2.23 -8.57
N HIS A 55 5.59 -1.59 -7.40
CA HIS A 55 6.66 -1.35 -6.44
C HIS A 55 7.31 -2.65 -5.98
N ALA A 56 6.52 -3.67 -5.62
CA ALA A 56 7.05 -4.96 -5.18
C ALA A 56 7.98 -5.60 -6.22
N ARG A 57 7.58 -5.55 -7.51
CA ARG A 57 8.37 -6.09 -8.63
C ARG A 57 9.63 -5.27 -8.94
N GLU A 58 9.55 -3.95 -8.86
CA GLU A 58 10.66 -3.06 -9.22
C GLU A 58 11.72 -2.95 -8.12
N SER A 59 11.29 -2.95 -6.86
CA SER A 59 12.18 -2.85 -5.69
C SER A 59 12.68 -4.21 -5.19
N GLY A 60 11.98 -5.30 -5.53
CA GLY A 60 12.20 -6.60 -4.90
C GLY A 60 11.71 -6.66 -3.44
N HIS A 61 10.71 -5.87 -3.08
CA HIS A 61 10.07 -5.89 -1.76
C HIS A 61 8.71 -6.59 -1.83
N PRO A 62 8.64 -7.92 -1.67
CA PRO A 62 7.43 -8.66 -1.99
C PRO A 62 6.35 -8.56 -0.93
N ILE A 63 6.71 -8.22 0.32
CA ILE A 63 5.77 -8.19 1.44
C ILE A 63 5.17 -6.80 1.61
N VAL A 64 3.84 -6.75 1.59
CA VAL A 64 3.06 -5.55 1.92
C VAL A 64 2.10 -5.82 3.07
N GLN A 65 1.81 -4.79 3.85
CA GLN A 65 0.71 -4.75 4.81
C GLN A 65 -0.47 -4.00 4.19
N SER A 66 -1.71 -4.38 4.54
CA SER A 66 -2.83 -3.47 4.34
C SER A 66 -2.62 -2.17 5.10
N TYR A 67 -2.95 -1.04 4.47
CA TYR A 67 -2.87 0.28 5.09
C TYR A 67 -4.25 0.90 5.30
N GLU A 68 -5.26 0.04 5.45
CA GLU A 68 -6.66 0.40 5.68
C GLU A 68 -7.00 0.33 7.19
N PRO A 69 -7.84 1.22 7.73
CA PRO A 69 -8.25 1.17 9.14
C PRO A 69 -8.87 -0.17 9.53
N GLY A 70 -8.37 -0.74 10.62
CA GLY A 70 -8.83 -2.03 11.16
C GLY A 70 -8.21 -3.26 10.51
N GLU A 71 -7.39 -3.10 9.46
CA GLU A 71 -6.71 -4.20 8.80
C GLU A 71 -5.24 -4.26 9.22
N THR A 72 -4.76 -5.46 9.56
CA THR A 72 -3.35 -5.68 10.00
C THR A 72 -2.65 -6.80 9.23
N TRP A 73 -3.32 -7.37 8.24
CA TRP A 73 -2.84 -8.51 7.48
C TRP A 73 -1.71 -8.12 6.53
N PHE A 74 -0.88 -9.09 6.18
CA PHE A 74 0.18 -8.96 5.18
C PHE A 74 -0.07 -9.89 4.00
N TRP A 75 0.48 -9.51 2.86
CA TRP A 75 0.44 -10.26 1.61
C TRP A 75 1.84 -10.34 1.02
N ASP A 76 2.19 -11.51 0.51
CA ASP A 76 3.41 -11.75 -0.23
C ASP A 76 3.08 -11.89 -1.72
N TYR A 77 3.55 -10.93 -2.52
CA TYR A 77 3.37 -10.95 -3.97
C TYR A 77 4.08 -12.10 -4.69
N VAL A 78 5.09 -12.73 -4.07
CA VAL A 78 5.83 -13.85 -4.67
C VAL A 78 5.12 -15.18 -4.43
N SER A 79 4.61 -15.40 -3.22
CA SER A 79 3.87 -16.64 -2.90
C SER A 79 2.39 -16.57 -3.27
N GLU A 80 1.87 -15.36 -3.54
CA GLU A 80 0.44 -15.11 -3.74
C GLU A 80 -0.42 -15.60 -2.56
N ASP A 81 0.09 -15.40 -1.33
CA ASP A 81 -0.60 -15.81 -0.10
C ASP A 81 -0.41 -14.78 1.02
N TYR A 82 -1.19 -14.95 2.09
CA TYR A 82 -1.03 -14.20 3.33
C TYR A 82 0.32 -14.49 3.98
N TYR A 83 0.84 -13.47 4.65
CA TYR A 83 2.10 -13.53 5.37
C TYR A 83 1.89 -13.15 6.84
N ASP A 84 2.60 -13.81 7.75
CA ASP A 84 2.62 -13.44 9.17
C ASP A 84 3.72 -12.40 9.42
N GLY A 85 3.33 -11.14 9.58
CA GLY A 85 4.26 -10.02 9.78
C GLY A 85 4.21 -9.42 11.20
N PRO A 86 5.30 -8.78 11.67
CA PRO A 86 5.31 -8.04 12.93
C PRO A 86 4.49 -6.75 12.80
N ARG A 87 4.15 -6.12 13.94
CA ARG A 87 3.60 -4.76 13.93
C ARG A 87 4.64 -3.79 13.37
N LEU A 88 4.28 -3.03 12.33
CA LEU A 88 5.15 -2.02 11.72
C LEU A 88 5.15 -0.70 12.52
N ALA A 89 6.08 0.21 12.21
CA ALA A 89 6.13 1.54 12.78
C ALA A 89 4.85 2.35 12.47
N ASP A 90 4.42 3.20 13.40
CA ASP A 90 3.22 4.01 13.22
C ASP A 90 3.36 5.10 12.16
N PRO A 91 2.24 5.56 11.57
CA PRO A 91 0.86 5.06 11.75
C PRO A 91 0.59 3.68 11.08
N GLN A 92 -0.40 2.93 11.60
CA GLN A 92 -0.79 1.59 11.07
C GLN A 92 -1.73 1.64 9.85
N ASN A 93 -2.40 2.77 9.61
CA ASN A 93 -3.37 2.91 8.52
C ASN A 93 -3.39 4.36 8.03
N ARG A 94 -3.98 4.57 6.85
CA ARG A 94 -4.33 5.90 6.36
C ARG A 94 -5.30 6.60 7.33
N PRO A 95 -5.39 7.95 7.29
CA PRO A 95 -6.37 8.70 8.08
C PRO A 95 -7.79 8.15 7.92
N VAL A 96 -8.52 8.00 9.04
CA VAL A 96 -9.87 7.42 9.05
C VAL A 96 -10.88 8.30 8.33
N GLU A 97 -10.60 9.60 8.23
CA GLU A 97 -11.41 10.58 7.52
C GLU A 97 -11.23 10.49 5.99
N GLN A 98 -10.20 9.79 5.50
CA GLN A 98 -9.93 9.66 4.07
C GLN A 98 -10.90 8.67 3.41
N ALA A 99 -11.62 9.17 2.39
CA ALA A 99 -12.56 8.39 1.60
C ALA A 99 -11.90 7.21 0.86
N VAL A 100 -12.74 6.22 0.54
CA VAL A 100 -12.43 5.03 -0.26
C VAL A 100 -13.52 4.92 -1.35
N PRO A 101 -13.17 5.00 -2.64
CA PRO A 101 -11.86 5.35 -3.21
C PRO A 101 -11.38 6.76 -2.82
N GLY A 102 -10.09 7.04 -2.98
CA GLY A 102 -9.49 8.31 -2.61
C GLY A 102 -8.36 8.79 -3.54
N PRO A 103 -7.85 10.01 -3.30
CA PRO A 103 -8.40 10.96 -2.35
C PRO A 103 -9.63 11.67 -2.94
N GLU A 104 -10.40 12.29 -2.06
CA GLU A 104 -11.57 13.08 -2.44
C GLU A 104 -11.23 14.13 -3.51
N GLY A 105 -12.16 14.33 -4.45
CA GLY A 105 -12.00 15.28 -5.55
C GLY A 105 -11.25 14.77 -6.78
N ARG A 106 -10.50 13.65 -6.68
CA ARG A 106 -9.84 13.02 -7.83
C ARG A 106 -10.54 11.75 -8.35
N VAL A 107 -11.49 11.23 -7.58
CA VAL A 107 -12.25 10.03 -7.94
C VAL A 107 -13.36 10.42 -8.94
N PRO A 108 -13.40 9.83 -10.16
CA PRO A 108 -14.44 10.14 -11.14
C PRO A 108 -15.79 9.51 -10.77
N ALA A 109 -16.89 10.07 -11.27
CA ALA A 109 -18.24 9.58 -10.95
C ALA A 109 -18.47 8.13 -11.39
N ASP A 110 -17.83 7.71 -12.48
CA ASP A 110 -17.89 6.39 -13.09
C ASP A 110 -16.73 5.48 -12.65
N TRP A 111 -16.08 5.74 -11.52
CA TRP A 111 -14.87 5.05 -11.06
C TRP A 111 -14.91 3.52 -11.10
N ARG A 112 -16.10 2.91 -10.91
CA ARG A 112 -16.30 1.45 -10.98
C ARG A 112 -15.98 0.86 -12.35
N ASN A 113 -15.96 1.66 -13.40
CA ASN A 113 -15.59 1.24 -14.76
C ASN A 113 -14.08 1.24 -15.00
N HIS A 114 -13.28 1.72 -14.04
CA HIS A 114 -11.84 1.93 -14.16
C HIS A 114 -11.02 1.04 -13.21
N VAL A 115 -11.69 0.15 -12.45
CA VAL A 115 -11.05 -0.77 -11.50
C VAL A 115 -10.90 -2.17 -12.11
N HIS A 116 -9.94 -2.94 -11.60
CA HIS A 116 -9.63 -4.31 -12.06
C HIS A 116 -10.25 -5.38 -11.16
#